data_AF-A0A1Q9NEM9-F1
#
_entry.id   AF-A0A1Q9NEM9-F1
#
_cell.length_a   1.000
_cell.length_b   1.000
_cell.length_c   1.000
_cell.angle_alpha   90.00
_cell.angle_beta   90.00
_cell.angle_gamma   90.00
#
_symmetry.space_group_name_H-M   'P 1'
#
loop_
_entity.id
_entity.type
_entity.pdbx_description
1 polymer ?
#
loop_
_entity_poly.entity_id
_entity_poly.type
_entity_poly.pdbx_seq_one_letter_code
_entity_poly.pdbx_strand_id
1 'polypeptide(L)'
;MAVRELSNLQGSSMSTEHGLLKMNEPIGTVISTIDEENYQRYPLIYNYKYYIIQTYGISKWESLLEKKQFSRFFNHWIGTYGEAIFQGIINLTAEFFNIQIGEILHDFGEYLS
;
A
#
# COMPACT_ATOMS: atom_id res chain seq x y z
N MET A 1 -45.38 -40.15 1.59
CA MET A 1 -46.11 -39.60 2.74
C MET A 1 -45.15 -38.70 3.51
N ALA A 2 -45.51 -37.42 3.65
CA ALA A 2 -44.96 -36.31 4.47
C ALA A 2 -43.44 -35.99 4.38
N VAL A 3 -42.93 -34.80 4.01
CA VAL A 3 -43.20 -33.37 4.36
C VAL A 3 -42.53 -32.91 5.68
N ARG A 4 -41.51 -32.03 5.52
CA ARG A 4 -40.99 -30.93 6.42
C ARG A 4 -40.37 -31.35 7.77
N GLU A 5 -39.32 -30.69 8.31
CA GLU A 5 -39.04 -29.25 8.44
C GLU A 5 -37.56 -28.84 8.32
N LEU A 6 -37.37 -27.54 8.08
CA LEU A 6 -36.13 -26.79 7.88
C LEU A 6 -35.48 -26.32 9.20
N SER A 7 -34.17 -26.08 9.14
CA SER A 7 -33.46 -24.85 9.55
C SER A 7 -32.35 -25.02 10.59
N ASN A 8 -31.23 -24.32 10.28
CA ASN A 8 -30.19 -23.78 11.16
C ASN A 8 -29.08 -24.78 11.61
N LEU A 9 -27.78 -24.54 11.43
CA LEU A 9 -26.99 -23.32 11.24
C LEU A 9 -25.66 -23.63 10.52
N GLN A 10 -25.31 -22.72 9.61
CA GLN A 10 -23.98 -22.14 9.37
C GLN A 10 -22.74 -23.03 9.31
N GLY A 11 -22.18 -23.13 8.10
CA GLY A 11 -20.82 -23.55 7.84
C GLY A 11 -20.38 -23.25 6.41
N SER A 12 -20.82 -22.11 5.84
CA SER A 12 -20.43 -21.72 4.49
C SER A 12 -19.02 -21.14 4.48
N SER A 13 -18.08 -22.01 4.10
CA SER A 13 -17.03 -21.80 3.10
C SER A 13 -16.61 -20.36 2.75
N MET A 14 -15.32 -20.09 2.99
CA MET A 14 -14.41 -19.19 2.25
C MET A 14 -14.98 -17.90 1.64
N SER A 15 -14.53 -16.76 2.16
CA SER A 15 -14.14 -15.61 1.35
C SER A 15 -13.02 -14.88 2.07
N THR A 16 -11.78 -15.10 1.62
CA THR A 16 -10.66 -14.23 1.98
C THR A 16 -10.92 -12.90 1.28
N GLU A 17 -11.43 -11.92 2.02
CA GLU A 17 -11.58 -10.54 1.56
C GLU A 17 -10.19 -9.97 1.27
N HIS A 18 -9.66 -10.26 0.08
CA HIS A 18 -8.75 -9.34 -0.58
C HIS A 18 -9.56 -8.07 -0.85
N GLY A 19 -9.21 -6.99 -0.17
CA GLY A 19 -9.69 -5.64 -0.47
C GLY A 19 -9.26 -5.26 -1.89
N LEU A 20 -10.02 -5.74 -2.87
CA LEU A 20 -9.96 -5.29 -4.26
C LEU A 20 -10.52 -3.87 -4.27
N LEU A 21 -9.61 -2.92 -4.42
CA LEU A 21 -9.93 -1.53 -4.72
C LEU A 21 -10.85 -1.52 -5.94
N LYS A 22 -12.07 -1.01 -5.75
CA LYS A 22 -13.02 -0.83 -6.84
C LYS A 22 -12.44 0.22 -7.78
N MET A 23 -11.98 -0.24 -8.94
CA MET A 23 -11.59 0.60 -10.06
C MET A 23 -12.82 1.43 -10.47
N ASN A 24 -12.86 2.71 -10.08
CA ASN A 24 -13.55 3.84 -10.76
C ASN A 24 -13.78 5.07 -9.85
N GLU A 25 -12.96 5.30 -8.81
CA GLU A 25 -13.11 6.51 -7.99
C GLU A 25 -12.11 7.61 -8.42
N PRO A 26 -12.51 8.90 -8.41
CA PRO A 26 -11.63 10.00 -8.76
C PRO A 26 -10.37 9.98 -7.89
N ILE A 27 -9.26 10.47 -8.45
CA ILE A 27 -7.87 10.44 -7.92
C ILE A 27 -7.72 11.01 -6.48
N GLY A 28 -8.78 11.52 -5.86
CA GLY A 28 -8.82 11.98 -4.47
C GLY A 28 -9.28 10.96 -3.42
N THR A 29 -9.70 9.74 -3.76
CA THR A 29 -10.42 8.89 -2.79
C THR A 29 -10.01 7.42 -2.81
N VAL A 30 -8.71 7.11 -2.76
CA VAL A 30 -8.26 5.77 -2.36
C VAL A 30 -7.28 5.88 -1.20
N ILE A 31 -7.72 6.56 -0.17
CA ILE A 31 -7.17 6.39 1.17
C ILE A 31 -8.10 5.40 1.84
N SER A 32 -7.69 4.13 1.91
CA SER A 32 -8.45 3.15 2.68
C SER A 32 -8.42 3.57 4.16
N THR A 33 -9.41 3.20 4.97
CA THR A 33 -9.37 3.44 6.44
C THR A 33 -8.10 2.87 7.08
N ILE A 34 -7.54 1.81 6.49
CA ILE A 34 -6.25 1.22 6.87
C ILE A 34 -5.07 2.15 6.55
N ASP A 35 -5.13 2.91 5.47
CA ASP A 35 -4.12 3.92 5.16
C ASP A 35 -4.15 5.09 6.15
N GLU A 36 -5.33 5.54 6.60
CA GLU A 36 -5.43 6.63 7.59
C GLU A 36 -4.81 6.24 8.93
N GLU A 37 -5.13 5.04 9.44
CA GLU A 37 -4.56 4.54 10.69
C GLU A 37 -3.04 4.36 10.61
N ASN A 38 -2.55 3.86 9.48
CA ASN A 38 -1.11 3.68 9.28
C ASN A 38 -0.39 4.99 8.99
N TYR A 39 -1.04 5.97 8.35
CA TYR A 39 -0.50 7.31 8.16
C TYR A 39 -0.21 7.98 9.50
N GLN A 40 -1.15 7.90 10.46
CA GLN A 40 -0.95 8.47 11.79
C GLN A 40 0.25 7.87 12.53
N ARG A 41 0.59 6.60 12.25
CA ARG A 41 1.72 5.89 12.87
C ARG A 41 3.03 6.11 12.12
N TYR A 42 2.96 6.24 10.79
CA TYR A 42 4.12 6.24 9.89
C TYR A 42 4.02 7.32 8.80
N PRO A 43 3.95 8.61 9.17
CA PRO A 43 3.64 9.68 8.24
C PRO A 43 4.66 9.81 7.10
N LEU A 44 5.96 9.65 7.39
CA LEU A 44 7.02 9.76 6.38
C LEU A 44 6.84 8.77 5.21
N ILE A 45 6.54 7.53 5.55
CA ILE A 45 6.39 6.42 4.61
C ILE A 45 5.15 6.62 3.74
N TYR A 46 4.06 7.05 4.35
CA TYR A 46 2.82 7.26 3.62
C TYR A 46 2.85 8.55 2.81
N ASN A 47 3.51 9.61 3.29
CA ASN A 47 3.85 10.76 2.45
C ASN A 47 4.65 10.34 1.22
N TYR A 48 5.60 9.42 1.38
CA TYR A 48 6.35 8.88 0.26
C TYR A 48 5.48 8.05 -0.70
N LYS A 49 4.56 7.22 -0.18
CA LYS A 49 3.54 6.54 -1.01
C LYS A 49 2.76 7.56 -1.86
N TYR A 50 2.25 8.62 -1.24
CA TYR A 50 1.47 9.64 -1.95
C TYR A 50 2.29 10.42 -2.96
N TYR A 51 3.54 10.78 -2.63
CA TYR A 51 4.49 11.33 -3.58
C TYR A 51 4.66 10.43 -4.81
N ILE A 52 4.91 9.13 -4.63
CA ILE A 52 5.08 8.21 -5.77
C ILE A 52 3.82 8.12 -6.62
N ILE A 53 2.64 8.05 -5.98
CA ILE A 53 1.36 8.02 -6.70
C ILE A 53 1.13 9.32 -7.48
N GLN A 54 1.45 10.47 -6.90
CA GLN A 54 1.27 11.77 -7.55
C GLN A 54 2.25 11.97 -8.72
N THR A 55 3.50 11.56 -8.56
CA THR A 55 4.57 11.78 -9.54
C THR A 55 4.54 10.76 -10.67
N TYR A 56 4.33 9.47 -10.37
CA TYR A 56 4.46 8.37 -11.33
C TYR A 56 3.13 7.68 -11.65
N GLY A 57 2.06 8.00 -10.92
CA GLY A 57 0.74 7.41 -11.08
C GLY A 57 0.53 6.15 -10.24
N ILE A 58 -0.75 5.89 -9.92
CA ILE A 58 -1.18 4.74 -9.11
C ILE A 58 -0.72 3.39 -9.69
N SER A 59 -0.75 3.21 -11.01
CA SER A 59 -0.35 1.96 -11.64
C SER A 59 1.14 1.63 -11.43
N LYS A 60 2.01 2.65 -11.31
CA LYS A 60 3.43 2.46 -11.00
C LYS A 60 3.63 2.10 -9.54
N TRP A 61 2.86 2.71 -8.64
CA TRP A 61 2.82 2.32 -7.23
C TRP A 61 2.40 0.86 -7.05
N GLU A 62 1.33 0.43 -7.73
CA GLU A 62 0.88 -0.97 -7.70
C GLU A 62 1.96 -1.92 -8.24
N SER A 63 2.61 -1.54 -9.35
CA SER A 63 3.74 -2.31 -9.91
C SER A 63 4.93 -2.44 -8.95
N LEU A 64 5.18 -1.42 -8.12
CA LEU A 64 6.19 -1.49 -7.05
C LEU A 64 5.76 -2.47 -5.95
N LEU A 65 4.49 -2.44 -5.52
CA LEU A 65 3.96 -3.35 -4.51
C LEU A 65 3.96 -4.82 -4.95
N GLU A 66 3.93 -5.11 -6.26
CA GLU A 66 4.12 -6.47 -6.77
C GLU A 66 5.55 -7.00 -6.57
N LYS A 67 6.54 -6.11 -6.39
CA LYS A 67 7.92 -6.53 -6.08
C LYS A 67 7.96 -7.05 -4.64
N LYS A 68 8.19 -8.36 -4.49
CA LYS A 68 8.26 -9.05 -3.19
C LYS A 68 9.13 -8.34 -2.16
N GLN A 69 10.29 -7.81 -2.56
CA GLN A 69 11.18 -7.08 -1.65
C GLN A 69 10.55 -5.76 -1.20
N PHE A 70 10.08 -4.95 -2.15
CA PHE A 70 9.43 -3.67 -1.85
C PHE A 70 8.20 -3.86 -0.96
N SER A 71 7.32 -4.81 -1.32
CA SER A 71 6.14 -5.17 -0.53
C SER A 71 6.49 -5.61 0.89
N ARG A 72 7.62 -6.31 1.07
CA ARG A 72 8.07 -6.70 2.41
C ARG A 72 8.49 -5.50 3.23
N PHE A 73 9.28 -4.59 2.66
CA PHE A 73 9.65 -3.34 3.34
C PHE A 73 8.42 -2.47 3.62
N PHE A 74 7.48 -2.38 2.67
CA PHE A 74 6.30 -1.51 2.77
C PHE A 74 5.13 -2.09 3.59
N ASN A 75 5.03 -3.41 3.79
CA ASN A 75 3.91 -4.01 4.52
C ASN A 75 4.32 -4.68 5.85
N HIS A 76 5.58 -5.12 5.99
CA HIS A 76 6.03 -5.92 7.13
C HIS A 76 7.06 -5.16 7.97
N TRP A 77 6.60 -4.05 8.56
CA TRP A 77 7.33 -3.16 9.48
C TRP A 77 7.47 -3.76 10.88
N ILE A 78 8.01 -4.96 11.01
CA ILE A 78 8.15 -5.58 12.33
C ILE A 78 9.46 -5.07 12.96
N GLY A 79 9.36 -4.05 13.81
CA GLY A 79 10.34 -3.74 14.86
C GLY A 79 11.68 -3.13 14.43
N THR A 80 11.83 -2.71 13.17
CA THR A 80 13.06 -2.05 12.69
C THR A 80 12.85 -0.53 12.62
N TYR A 81 13.81 0.23 13.16
CA TYR A 81 13.81 1.69 13.17
C TYR A 81 13.40 2.27 11.80
N GLY A 82 12.41 3.18 11.80
CA GLY A 82 11.71 3.64 10.59
C GLY A 82 12.62 4.19 9.48
N GLU A 83 13.80 4.69 9.82
CA GLU A 83 14.79 5.21 8.87
C GLU A 83 15.39 4.11 7.98
N ALA A 84 15.71 2.93 8.53
CA ALA A 84 16.27 1.82 7.77
C ALA A 84 15.26 1.25 6.77
N ILE A 85 13.97 1.24 7.16
CA ILE A 85 12.89 0.79 6.28
C ILE A 85 12.67 1.81 5.16
N PHE A 86 12.67 3.09 5.49
CA PHE A 86 12.54 4.17 4.52
C PHE A 86 13.69 4.16 3.49
N GLN A 87 14.94 4.01 3.93
CA GLN A 87 16.09 3.86 3.03
C GLN A 87 15.93 2.65 2.10
N GLY A 88 15.47 1.51 2.64
CA GLY A 88 15.20 0.31 1.84
C GLY A 88 14.14 0.54 0.75
N ILE A 89 13.09 1.27 1.09
CA ILE A 89 12.03 1.66 0.15
C ILE A 89 12.59 2.54 -0.96
N ILE A 90 13.34 3.59 -0.63
CA ILE A 90 13.90 4.50 -1.62
C ILE A 90 14.88 3.78 -2.55
N ASN A 91 15.75 2.93 -2.00
CA ASN A 91 16.71 2.16 -2.81
C ASN A 91 15.98 1.28 -3.84
N LEU A 92 14.93 0.59 -3.43
CA LEU A 92 14.13 -0.27 -4.31
C LEU A 92 13.31 0.55 -5.32
N THR A 93 12.84 1.73 -4.94
CA THR A 93 12.18 2.66 -5.87
C THR A 93 13.16 3.19 -6.93
N ALA A 94 14.37 3.59 -6.51
CA ALA A 94 15.44 4.06 -7.38
C ALA A 94 15.82 2.99 -8.41
N GLU A 95 16.02 1.75 -7.95
CA GLU A 95 16.28 0.61 -8.83
C GLU A 95 15.13 0.37 -9.83
N PHE A 96 13.87 0.42 -9.36
CA PHE A 96 12.71 0.17 -10.19
C PHE A 96 12.52 1.21 -11.30
N PHE A 97 12.70 2.49 -10.99
CA PHE A 97 12.56 3.57 -11.96
C PHE A 97 13.84 3.87 -12.74
N ASN A 98 14.97 3.28 -12.34
CA ASN A 98 16.30 3.58 -12.87
C ASN A 98 16.65 5.09 -12.73
N ILE A 99 16.42 5.62 -11.52
CA ILE A 99 16.63 7.02 -11.14
C ILE A 99 17.63 7.07 -9.97
N GLN A 100 18.38 8.15 -9.83
CA GLN A 100 19.30 8.28 -8.68
C GLN A 100 18.53 8.51 -7.39
N ILE A 101 18.99 7.89 -6.30
CA ILE A 101 18.41 8.09 -4.95
C ILE A 101 18.37 9.58 -4.57
N GLY A 102 19.42 10.33 -4.90
CA GLY A 102 19.51 11.76 -4.60
C GLY A 102 18.42 12.59 -5.30
N GLU A 103 18.07 12.25 -6.53
CA GLU A 103 17.00 12.91 -7.28
C GLU A 103 15.64 12.62 -6.63
N ILE A 104 15.38 11.36 -6.29
CA ILE A 104 14.14 10.96 -5.59
C ILE A 104 14.00 11.68 -4.25
N LEU A 105 15.09 11.78 -3.48
CA LEU A 105 15.09 12.46 -2.18
C LEU A 105 14.89 13.97 -2.32
N HIS A 106 15.49 14.58 -3.35
CA HIS A 106 15.30 16.00 -3.65
C HIS A 106 13.83 16.28 -3.99
N ASP A 107 13.28 15.56 -4.96
CA ASP A 107 11.88 15.72 -5.41
C ASP A 107 10.88 15.44 -4.28
N PHE A 108 11.18 14.44 -3.44
CA PHE A 108 10.36 14.15 -2.26
C PHE A 108 10.44 15.27 -1.21
N GLY A 109 11.61 15.88 -1.01
CA GLY A 109 11.78 17.04 -0.13
C GLY A 109 10.98 18.25 -0.60
N GLU A 110 10.98 18.52 -1.91
CA GLU A 110 10.17 19.57 -2.52
C GLU A 110 8.66 19.28 -2.35
N TYR A 111 8.24 18.01 -2.48
CA TYR A 111 6.85 17.61 -2.25
C TYR A 111 6.37 17.86 -0.80
N LEU A 112 7.26 17.79 0.18
CA LEU A 112 6.93 17.98 1.60
C LEU A 112 6.88 19.47 2.04
N SER A 113 7.34 20.39 1.19
CA SER A 113 7.49 21.82 1.49
C SER A 113 6.22 22.61 1.18
#